data_AF-A0A4Y2D2T8-F1
#
_entry.id   AF-A0A4Y2D2T8-F1
#
_cell.length_a   1.000
_cell.length_b   1.000
_cell.length_c   1.000
_cell.angle_alpha   90.00
_cell.angle_beta   90.00
_cell.angle_gamma   90.00
#
_symmetry.space_group_name_H-M   'P 1'
#
loop_
_entity.id
_entity.type
_entity.pdbx_description
1 polymer ?
#
loop_
_entity_poly.entity_id
_entity_poly.type
_entity_poly.pdbx_seq_one_letter_code
_entity_poly.pdbx_strand_id
1 'polypeptide(L)'
;MILNSSEGPAIRDQGIGCPQGSCSGPALWSLVANEILQDTWLENTAIQAFADDFVIVSHAPTKIKIENQIHATIEKFINWINKNKLQISTGKTQYILFSKLTRPPRIRWQGETIQRKYTIKYLGLLIDDKLNWNAYLRNLPTKSFTLYQNLLKITVKTGDFPLNSEECCTRL
;
A
#
# COMPACT_ATOMS: atom_id res chain seq x y z
N MET A 1 -5.86 -28.43 0.48
CA MET A 1 -6.57 -27.87 1.65
C MET A 1 -7.85 -28.67 1.89
N ILE A 2 -8.12 -29.07 3.13
CA ILE A 2 -9.39 -29.71 3.52
C ILE A 2 -10.24 -28.64 4.23
N LEU A 3 -11.43 -28.37 3.70
CA LEU A 3 -12.42 -27.46 4.27
C LEU A 3 -13.60 -28.31 4.76
N ASN A 4 -13.91 -28.26 6.06
CA ASN A 4 -15.09 -28.94 6.58
C ASN A 4 -16.32 -28.08 6.33
N SER A 5 -17.26 -28.57 5.52
CA SER A 5 -18.58 -27.94 5.31
C SER A 5 -19.70 -28.82 5.90
N SER A 6 -20.93 -28.29 5.94
CA SER A 6 -22.13 -29.05 6.32
C SER A 6 -22.43 -30.23 5.39
N GLU A 7 -21.79 -30.31 4.23
CA GLU A 7 -21.93 -31.39 3.24
C GLU A 7 -20.74 -32.39 3.26
N GLY A 8 -19.76 -32.18 4.16
CA GLY A 8 -18.58 -33.03 4.32
C GLY A 8 -17.24 -32.32 4.05
N PRO A 9 -16.10 -33.04 4.12
CA PRO A 9 -14.79 -32.47 3.86
C PRO A 9 -14.59 -32.21 2.36
N ALA A 10 -14.52 -30.94 1.98
CA ALA A 10 -14.17 -30.51 0.64
C ALA A 10 -12.65 -30.40 0.49
N ILE A 11 -12.08 -31.17 -0.44
CA ILE A 11 -10.64 -31.14 -0.74
C ILE A 11 -10.43 -30.23 -1.96
N ARG A 12 -9.64 -29.17 -1.78
CA ARG A 12 -9.15 -28.35 -2.89
C ARG A 12 -7.65 -28.47 -3.00
N ASP A 13 -7.16 -28.72 -4.22
CA ASP A 13 -5.74 -28.66 -4.51
C ASP A 13 -5.26 -27.19 -4.44
N GLN A 14 -4.13 -26.96 -3.77
CA GLN A 14 -3.54 -25.63 -3.58
C GLN A 14 -2.04 -25.73 -3.88
N GLY A 15 -1.70 -25.57 -5.16
CA GLY A 15 -0.31 -25.70 -5.62
C GLY A 15 0.59 -24.49 -5.33
N ILE A 16 0.01 -23.30 -5.11
CA ILE A 16 0.75 -22.04 -4.86
C ILE A 16 0.06 -21.24 -3.75
N GLY A 17 0.84 -20.75 -2.79
CA GLY A 17 0.38 -19.89 -1.70
C GLY A 17 -0.19 -20.65 -0.49
N CYS A 18 -0.60 -19.89 0.52
CA CYS A 18 -1.27 -20.43 1.69
C CYS A 18 -2.79 -20.30 1.54
N PRO A 19 -3.56 -21.26 2.07
CA PRO A 19 -5.00 -21.12 2.06
C PRO A 19 -5.46 -19.91 2.87
N GLN A 20 -6.48 -19.20 2.38
CA GLN A 20 -7.05 -18.05 3.07
C GLN A 20 -7.57 -18.47 4.45
N GLY A 21 -7.19 -17.73 5.50
CA GLY A 21 -7.50 -18.08 6.89
C GLY A 21 -6.49 -19.00 7.56
N SER A 22 -5.41 -19.41 6.87
CA SER A 22 -4.28 -20.08 7.52
C SER A 22 -3.55 -19.12 8.47
N CYS A 23 -3.39 -19.53 9.73
CA CYS A 23 -2.61 -18.78 10.72
C CYS A 23 -1.14 -18.64 10.33
N SER A 24 -0.61 -19.56 9.51
CA SER A 24 0.79 -19.56 9.07
C SER A 24 1.02 -18.73 7.81
N GLY A 25 -0.04 -18.35 7.08
CA GLY A 25 0.06 -17.58 5.84
C GLY A 25 0.86 -16.28 5.99
N PRO A 26 0.54 -15.42 6.97
CA PRO A 26 1.28 -14.19 7.22
C PRO A 26 2.76 -14.43 7.55
N ALA A 27 3.07 -15.44 8.36
CA ALA A 27 4.45 -15.75 8.74
C ALA A 27 5.27 -16.23 7.53
N LEU A 28 4.71 -17.11 6.71
CA LEU A 28 5.36 -17.59 5.48
C LEU A 28 5.57 -16.46 4.47
N TRP A 29 4.58 -15.57 4.33
CA TRP A 29 4.73 -14.38 3.50
C TRP A 29 5.86 -13.47 4.01
N SER A 30 5.94 -13.23 5.32
CA SER A 30 7.02 -12.45 5.90
C SER A 30 8.40 -13.06 5.60
N LEU A 31 8.54 -14.39 5.60
CA LEU A 31 9.81 -15.04 5.24
C LEU A 31 10.19 -14.80 3.78
N VAL A 32 9.23 -14.90 2.86
CA VAL A 32 9.45 -14.64 1.43
C VAL A 32 9.80 -13.17 1.20
N ALA A 33 9.02 -12.24 1.76
CA ALA A 33 9.27 -10.81 1.62
C ALA A 33 10.58 -10.38 2.30
N ASN A 34 10.97 -11.01 3.43
CA ASN A 34 12.19 -10.67 4.13
C ASN A 34 13.45 -10.91 3.28
N GLU A 35 13.41 -11.84 2.32
CA GLU A 35 14.50 -12.06 1.36
C GLU A 35 14.86 -10.79 0.59
N ILE A 36 13.87 -10.10 0.01
CA ILE A 36 14.10 -8.89 -0.79
C ILE A 36 14.30 -7.66 0.09
N LEU A 37 13.71 -7.63 1.28
CA LEU A 37 13.89 -6.54 2.25
C LEU A 37 15.31 -6.49 2.81
N GLN A 38 15.98 -7.63 3.00
CA GLN A 38 17.35 -7.71 3.51
C GLN A 38 18.43 -7.72 2.43
N ASP A 39 18.04 -7.67 1.15
CA ASP A 39 18.99 -7.66 0.04
C ASP A 39 19.76 -6.32 -0.05
N THR A 40 20.92 -6.32 -0.71
CA THR A 40 21.76 -5.14 -0.89
C THR A 40 21.23 -4.25 -2.01
N TRP A 41 20.71 -3.08 -1.67
CA TRP A 41 20.17 -2.11 -2.63
C TRP A 41 21.24 -1.12 -3.12
N LEU A 42 20.98 -0.50 -4.26
CA LEU A 42 21.79 0.61 -4.78
C LEU A 42 21.85 1.74 -3.76
N GLU A 43 22.95 2.50 -3.77
CA GLU A 43 23.12 3.66 -2.88
C GLU A 43 21.90 4.59 -2.97
N ASN A 44 21.46 5.14 -1.83
CA ASN A 44 20.29 6.02 -1.74
C ASN A 44 18.99 5.37 -2.24
N THR A 45 18.88 4.04 -2.14
CA THR A 45 17.67 3.27 -2.43
C THR A 45 17.27 2.45 -1.21
N ALA A 46 16.00 2.48 -0.85
CA ALA A 46 15.41 1.68 0.21
C ALA A 46 14.15 0.99 -0.30
N ILE A 47 13.87 -0.19 0.25
CA ILE A 47 12.62 -0.91 0.05
C ILE A 47 11.93 -1.11 1.39
N GLN A 48 10.61 -1.06 1.39
CA GLN A 48 9.78 -1.43 2.52
C GLN A 48 8.59 -2.24 2.02
N ALA A 49 8.06 -3.11 2.87
CA ALA A 49 6.85 -3.86 2.59
C ALA A 49 5.90 -3.83 3.79
N PHE A 50 4.61 -3.87 3.52
CA PHE A 50 3.57 -4.09 4.52
C PHE A 50 2.50 -4.97 3.90
N ALA A 51 2.31 -6.16 4.48
CA ALA A 51 1.55 -7.22 3.82
C ALA A 51 2.01 -7.38 2.36
N ASP A 52 1.11 -7.37 1.39
CA ASP A 52 1.38 -7.50 -0.04
C ASP A 52 1.82 -6.20 -0.73
N ASP A 53 1.79 -5.05 -0.05
CA ASP A 53 2.21 -3.76 -0.61
C ASP A 53 3.72 -3.54 -0.43
N PHE A 54 4.40 -3.18 -1.52
CA PHE A 54 5.82 -2.80 -1.52
C PHE A 54 6.00 -1.33 -1.88
N VAL A 55 6.96 -0.68 -1.24
CA VAL A 55 7.37 0.70 -1.52
C VAL A 55 8.88 0.72 -1.75
N ILE A 56 9.27 1.29 -2.88
CA ILE A 56 10.67 1.55 -3.22
C ILE A 56 10.88 3.06 -3.20
N VAL A 57 11.85 3.51 -2.42
CA VAL A 57 12.24 4.92 -2.30
C VAL A 57 13.65 5.06 -2.83
N SER A 58 13.86 5.98 -3.77
CA SER A 58 15.18 6.24 -4.34
C SER A 58 15.41 7.75 -4.41
N HIS A 59 16.64 8.16 -4.12
CA HIS A 59 17.09 9.53 -4.19
C HIS A 59 18.31 9.65 -5.10
N ALA A 60 18.29 10.65 -5.99
CA ALA A 60 19.45 11.04 -6.79
C ALA A 60 19.38 12.54 -7.14
N PRO A 61 20.53 13.20 -7.36
CA PRO A 61 20.58 14.65 -7.58
C PRO A 61 20.11 15.09 -8.97
N THR A 62 20.06 14.18 -9.94
CA THR A 62 19.68 14.51 -11.32
C THR A 62 18.62 13.55 -11.87
N LYS A 63 17.83 14.04 -12.83
CA LYS A 63 16.82 13.25 -13.52
C LYS A 63 17.40 11.95 -14.13
N ILE A 64 18.54 12.05 -14.80
CA ILE A 64 19.17 10.91 -15.48
C ILE A 64 19.62 9.87 -14.45
N LYS A 65 20.23 10.31 -13.33
CA LYS A 65 20.66 9.40 -12.27
C LYS A 65 19.47 8.69 -11.62
N ILE A 66 18.39 9.41 -11.31
CA ILE A 66 17.21 8.77 -10.71
C ILE A 66 16.52 7.79 -11.67
N GLU A 67 16.45 8.11 -12.97
CA GLU A 67 15.88 7.20 -13.98
C GLU A 67 16.70 5.90 -14.06
N ASN A 68 18.03 6.00 -14.15
CA ASN A 68 18.90 4.83 -14.20
C ASN A 68 18.85 4.00 -12.91
N GLN A 69 18.85 4.67 -11.75
CA GLN A 69 18.82 4.01 -10.44
C GLN A 69 17.49 3.29 -10.21
N ILE A 70 16.36 3.93 -10.52
CA ILE A 70 15.04 3.31 -10.42
C ILE A 70 14.93 2.14 -11.42
N HIS A 71 15.43 2.30 -12.64
CA HIS A 71 15.41 1.22 -13.63
C HIS A 71 16.17 -0.02 -13.14
N ALA A 72 17.42 0.15 -12.67
CA ALA A 72 18.20 -0.95 -12.12
C ALA A 72 17.55 -1.59 -10.89
N THR A 73 16.94 -0.78 -10.02
CA THR A 73 16.19 -1.25 -8.85
C THR A 73 14.97 -2.07 -9.25
N ILE A 74 14.20 -1.62 -10.24
CA ILE A 74 13.03 -2.32 -10.76
C ILE A 74 13.43 -3.65 -11.40
N GLU A 75 14.50 -3.68 -12.21
CA GLU A 75 14.99 -4.93 -12.81
C GLU A 75 15.40 -5.95 -11.74
N LYS A 76 16.09 -5.51 -10.69
CA LYS A 76 16.41 -6.36 -9.53
C LYS A 76 15.14 -6.91 -8.87
N PHE A 77 14.16 -6.05 -8.65
CA PHE A 77 12.90 -6.43 -8.02
C PHE A 77 12.07 -7.41 -8.89
N ILE A 78 12.06 -7.20 -10.22
CA ILE A 78 11.45 -8.12 -11.19
C ILE A 78 12.11 -9.51 -11.12
N ASN A 79 13.43 -9.58 -11.03
CA ASN A 79 14.13 -10.87 -10.89
C ASN A 79 13.71 -11.61 -9.62
N TRP A 80 13.55 -10.91 -8.51
CA TRP A 80 13.06 -11.52 -7.26
C TRP A 80 11.60 -11.98 -7.37
N ILE A 81 10.73 -11.21 -8.02
CA ILE A 81 9.33 -11.58 -8.29
C ILE A 81 9.27 -12.86 -9.10
N ASN A 82 10.04 -12.93 -10.20
CA ASN A 82 10.08 -14.09 -11.09
C ASN A 82 10.62 -15.32 -10.36
N LYS A 83 11.69 -15.16 -9.57
CA LYS A 83 12.27 -16.22 -8.74
C LYS A 83 11.23 -16.81 -7.77
N ASN A 84 10.45 -15.94 -7.13
CA ASN A 84 9.43 -16.34 -6.15
C ASN A 84 8.05 -16.62 -6.77
N LYS A 85 7.94 -16.62 -8.12
CA LYS A 85 6.69 -16.83 -8.88
C LYS A 85 5.55 -15.91 -8.42
N LEU A 86 5.90 -14.69 -8.03
CA LEU A 86 4.95 -13.66 -7.63
C LEU A 86 4.41 -12.92 -8.86
N GLN A 87 3.28 -12.25 -8.70
CA GLN A 87 2.70 -11.40 -9.73
C GLN A 87 2.42 -10.02 -9.15
N ILE A 88 2.80 -8.97 -9.87
CA ILE A 88 2.49 -7.59 -9.52
C ILE A 88 1.37 -7.06 -10.39
N SER A 89 0.46 -6.33 -9.75
CA SER A 89 -0.58 -5.58 -10.44
C SER A 89 -0.01 -4.29 -11.05
N THR A 90 0.61 -4.37 -12.23
CA THR A 90 1.25 -3.23 -12.91
C THR A 90 0.30 -2.03 -13.05
N GLY A 91 -0.98 -2.27 -13.33
CA GLY A 91 -2.02 -1.24 -13.41
C GLY A 91 -2.34 -0.52 -12.10
N LYS A 92 -1.99 -1.12 -10.94
CA LYS A 92 -2.11 -0.50 -9.62
C LYS A 92 -0.81 0.16 -9.16
N THR A 93 0.33 -0.18 -9.77
CA THR A 93 1.62 0.43 -9.45
C THR A 93 1.61 1.90 -9.83
N GLN A 94 2.01 2.74 -8.89
CA GLN A 94 2.03 4.19 -9.03
C GLN A 94 3.31 4.72 -8.43
N TYR A 95 3.75 5.89 -8.88
CA TYR A 95 4.87 6.58 -8.24
C TYR A 95 4.53 8.04 -7.96
N ILE A 96 5.21 8.58 -6.95
CA ILE A 96 5.19 9.99 -6.58
C ILE A 96 6.59 10.56 -6.71
N LEU A 97 6.70 11.82 -7.14
CA LEU A 97 7.99 12.50 -7.31
C LEU A 97 8.08 13.68 -6.36
N PHE A 98 9.03 13.63 -5.44
CA PHE A 98 9.36 14.74 -4.55
C PHE A 98 10.47 15.60 -5.18
N SER A 99 10.10 16.46 -6.11
CA SER A 99 11.07 17.34 -6.79
C SER A 99 10.40 18.51 -7.48
N LYS A 100 11.18 19.58 -7.72
CA LYS A 100 10.79 20.73 -8.55
C LYS A 100 11.01 20.51 -10.06
N LEU A 101 11.39 19.29 -10.47
CA LEU A 101 11.59 18.95 -11.88
C LEU A 101 10.33 19.22 -12.71
N THR A 102 10.48 20.03 -13.77
CA THR A 102 9.40 20.35 -14.71
C THR A 102 8.97 19.12 -15.52
N ARG A 103 9.92 18.27 -15.89
CA ARG A 103 9.68 17.02 -16.61
C ARG A 103 9.99 15.83 -15.71
N PRO A 104 8.98 15.07 -15.25
CA PRO A 104 9.23 13.92 -14.38
C PRO A 104 10.03 12.82 -15.07
N PRO A 105 10.64 11.92 -14.29
CA PRO A 105 11.30 10.74 -14.82
C PRO A 105 10.30 9.80 -15.48
N ARG A 106 10.70 9.15 -16.58
CA ARG A 106 9.90 8.09 -17.22
C ARG A 106 10.28 6.76 -16.59
N ILE A 107 9.43 6.26 -15.71
CA ILE A 107 9.61 4.98 -15.04
C ILE A 107 8.81 3.92 -15.80
N ARG A 108 9.45 2.78 -16.09
CA ARG A 108 8.84 1.66 -16.79
C ARG A 108 8.95 0.37 -15.98
N TRP A 109 7.92 -0.45 -16.08
CA TRP A 109 7.85 -1.81 -15.57
C TRP A 109 7.70 -2.76 -16.76
N GLN A 110 8.73 -3.54 -17.09
CA GLN A 110 8.68 -4.51 -18.20
C GLN A 110 8.15 -3.92 -19.52
N GLY A 111 8.49 -2.65 -19.79
CA GLY A 111 8.03 -1.91 -20.98
C GLY A 111 6.77 -1.05 -20.79
N GLU A 112 5.94 -1.32 -19.78
CA GLU A 112 4.77 -0.51 -19.44
C GLU A 112 5.18 0.74 -18.66
N THR A 113 4.57 1.90 -18.95
CA THR A 113 4.89 3.13 -18.21
C THR A 113 4.08 3.21 -16.91
N ILE A 114 4.77 3.35 -15.78
CA ILE A 114 4.11 3.54 -14.48
C ILE A 114 3.57 4.98 -14.41
N GLN A 115 2.31 5.12 -13.99
CA GLN A 115 1.68 6.43 -13.87
C GLN A 115 2.25 7.23 -12.69
N ARG A 116 2.63 8.47 -12.95
CA ARG A 116 2.88 9.46 -11.89
C ARG A 116 1.57 9.88 -11.25
N LYS A 117 1.55 9.98 -9.92
CA LYS A 117 0.49 10.64 -9.16
C LYS A 117 1.08 11.78 -8.31
N TYR A 118 0.25 12.77 -8.03
CA TYR A 118 0.55 13.87 -7.10
C TYR A 118 0.13 13.54 -5.67
N THR A 119 -0.77 12.58 -5.50
CA THR A 119 -1.18 12.05 -4.20
C THR A 119 -1.33 10.54 -4.32
N ILE A 120 -0.74 9.81 -3.39
CA ILE A 120 -0.85 8.35 -3.27
C ILE A 120 -1.45 7.98 -1.92
N LYS A 121 -2.23 6.90 -1.88
CA LYS A 121 -2.73 6.31 -0.63
C LYS A 121 -1.83 5.14 -0.27
N TYR A 122 -1.18 5.22 0.90
CA TYR A 122 -0.35 4.14 1.43
C TYR A 122 -0.70 3.93 2.91
N LEU A 123 -1.06 2.70 3.29
CA LEU A 123 -1.49 2.35 4.67
C LEU A 123 -2.59 3.26 5.25
N GLY A 124 -3.49 3.74 4.38
CA GLY A 124 -4.58 4.64 4.78
C GLY A 124 -4.19 6.12 4.89
N LEU A 125 -2.90 6.43 4.83
CA LEU A 125 -2.35 7.79 4.76
C LEU A 125 -2.36 8.29 3.33
N LEU A 126 -2.67 9.57 3.15
CA LEU A 126 -2.56 10.25 1.85
C LEU A 126 -1.27 11.05 1.83
N ILE A 127 -0.35 10.67 0.96
CA ILE A 127 0.95 11.31 0.80
C ILE A 127 0.89 12.17 -0.45
N ASP A 128 1.05 13.48 -0.30
CA ASP A 128 1.13 14.44 -1.39
C ASP A 128 2.58 14.78 -1.77
N ASP A 129 2.79 15.20 -3.03
CA ASP A 129 4.11 15.45 -3.61
C ASP A 129 4.84 16.67 -3.00
N LYS A 130 4.12 17.46 -2.21
CA LYS A 130 4.64 18.61 -1.45
C LYS A 130 4.93 18.25 0.01
N LEU A 131 4.60 17.03 0.45
CA LEU A 131 4.66 16.57 1.83
C LEU A 131 4.02 17.54 2.83
N ASN A 132 3.01 18.30 2.38
CA ASN A 132 2.41 19.34 3.22
C ASN A 132 1.20 18.82 4.02
N TRP A 133 0.90 17.52 3.93
CA TRP A 133 -0.15 16.79 4.64
C TRP A 133 -1.56 17.36 4.44
N ASN A 134 -1.73 18.40 3.63
CA ASN A 134 -3.00 19.10 3.48
C ASN A 134 -4.06 18.19 2.86
N ALA A 135 -3.67 17.29 1.95
CA ALA A 135 -4.57 16.30 1.39
C ALA A 135 -5.07 15.33 2.46
N TYR A 136 -4.21 14.92 3.39
CA TYR A 136 -4.59 14.08 4.52
C TYR A 136 -5.48 14.83 5.51
N LEU A 137 -5.09 16.03 5.93
CA LEU A 137 -5.84 16.88 6.86
C LEU A 137 -7.26 17.22 6.35
N ARG A 138 -7.43 17.45 5.04
CA ARG A 138 -8.77 17.66 4.45
C ARG A 138 -9.65 16.41 4.44
N ASN A 139 -9.05 15.22 4.39
CA ASN A 139 -9.79 13.95 4.36
C ASN A 139 -10.06 13.37 5.75
N LEU A 140 -9.34 13.83 6.79
CA LEU A 140 -9.58 13.43 8.18
C LEU A 140 -11.02 13.71 8.64
N PRO A 141 -11.57 14.94 8.49
CA PRO A 141 -12.94 15.25 8.89
C PRO A 141 -13.96 14.35 8.18
N THR A 142 -13.80 14.10 6.89
CA THR A 142 -14.75 13.30 6.11
C THR A 142 -14.76 11.84 6.56
N LYS A 143 -13.60 11.25 6.84
CA LYS A 143 -13.52 9.87 7.37
C LYS A 143 -14.10 9.78 8.78
N SER A 144 -13.74 10.71 9.67
CA SER A 144 -14.26 10.78 11.04
C SER A 144 -15.76 11.02 11.05
N PHE A 145 -16.26 11.89 10.19
CA PHE A 145 -17.69 12.17 10.02
C PHE A 145 -18.44 10.98 9.43
N THR A 146 -17.86 10.26 8.46
CA THR A 146 -18.48 9.03 7.92
C THR A 146 -18.52 7.92 8.98
N LEU A 147 -17.45 7.76 9.76
CA LEU A 147 -17.41 6.84 10.90
C LEU A 147 -18.43 7.23 11.96
N TYR A 148 -18.50 8.51 12.31
CA TYR A 148 -19.50 9.05 13.23
C TYR A 148 -20.93 8.80 12.72
N GLN A 149 -21.21 9.06 11.45
CA GLN A 149 -22.52 8.76 10.84
C GLN A 149 -22.82 7.25 10.81
N ASN A 150 -21.82 6.41 10.57
CA ASN A 150 -22.00 4.96 10.61
C ASN A 150 -22.25 4.46 12.04
N LEU A 151 -21.56 5.02 13.03
CA LEU A 151 -21.82 4.78 14.45
C LEU A 151 -23.23 5.24 14.81
N LEU A 152 -23.64 6.46 14.45
CA LEU A 152 -25.00 6.97 14.67
C LEU A 152 -26.07 6.10 14.03
N LYS A 153 -25.84 5.55 12.82
CA LYS A 153 -26.78 4.62 12.18
C LYS A 153 -26.90 3.28 12.92
N ILE A 154 -25.86 2.88 13.65
CA ILE A 154 -25.88 1.68 14.50
C ILE A 154 -26.58 2.01 15.82
N THR A 155 -26.26 3.13 16.47
CA THR A 155 -26.91 3.55 17.73
C THR A 155 -28.37 3.93 17.57
N VAL A 156 -28.80 4.50 16.44
CA VAL A 156 -30.23 4.77 16.18
C VAL A 156 -31.04 3.49 15.97
N LYS A 157 -30.41 2.35 15.63
CA LYS A 157 -31.07 1.04 15.50
C LYS A 157 -31.14 0.24 16.81
N THR A 158 -30.36 0.60 17.81
CA THR A 158 -30.37 -0.01 19.16
C THR A 158 -30.76 1.05 20.16
N GLY A 159 -32.03 1.05 20.57
CA GLY A 159 -32.72 2.11 21.31
C GLY A 159 -31.96 2.92 22.37
N ASP A 160 -32.37 4.20 22.42
CA ASP A 160 -32.28 5.21 23.47
C ASP A 160 -30.92 5.52 24.12
N PHE A 161 -30.27 6.58 23.61
CA PHE A 161 -29.44 7.50 24.38
C PHE A 161 -29.56 8.93 23.82
N PRO A 162 -30.01 9.93 24.59
CA PRO A 162 -30.01 11.31 24.13
C PRO A 162 -28.60 11.91 24.29
N LEU A 163 -27.92 12.20 23.17
CA LEU A 163 -26.72 13.02 23.17
C LEU A 163 -27.13 14.46 22.83
N ASN A 164 -27.26 15.29 23.86
CA ASN A 164 -27.48 16.73 23.71
C ASN A 164 -26.27 17.37 22.99
N SER A 165 -26.56 18.17 21.97
CA SER A 165 -25.62 18.67 20.97
C SER A 165 -24.97 20.03 21.30
N GLU A 166 -24.80 20.40 22.57
CA GLU A 166 -24.46 21.80 22.92
C GLU A 166 -23.08 22.09 23.54
N GLU A 167 -22.18 21.14 23.77
CA GLU A 167 -20.92 21.46 24.50
C GLU A 167 -19.59 21.37 23.73
N CYS A 168 -19.57 21.13 22.42
CA CYS A 168 -18.30 20.96 21.69
C CYS A 168 -17.82 22.19 20.89
N CYS A 169 -18.26 23.40 21.25
CA CYS A 169 -17.87 24.63 20.53
C CYS A 169 -17.07 25.66 21.34
N THR A 170 -16.61 25.35 22.56
CA THR A 170 -15.85 26.30 23.38
C THR A 170 -14.57 25.71 23.95
N ARG A 171 -13.54 25.62 23.09
CA ARG A 171 -12.18 26.12 23.34
C ARG A 171 -11.28 25.77 22.15
N LEU A 172 -10.80 26.83 21.48
CA LEU A 172 -9.59 26.83 20.66
C LEU A 172 -8.37 26.42 21.51
#